data_AF-A0A4U5NPY9-F1
#
_entry.id   AF-A0A4U5NPY9-F1
#
_cell.length_a   1.000
_cell.length_b   1.000
_cell.length_c   1.000
_cell.angle_alpha   90.00
_cell.angle_beta   90.00
_cell.angle_gamma   90.00
#
_symmetry.space_group_name_H-M   'P 1'
#
loop_
_entity.id
_entity.type
_entity.pdbx_description
1 polymer ?
#
loop_
_entity_poly.entity_id
_entity_poly.type
_entity_poly.pdbx_seq_one_letter_code
_entity_poly.pdbx_strand_id
1 'polypeptide(L)'
;MENFTKKLDSTDVQRRLTLPENCLKDFPRDHEANLKFKDEEGQVWTFRCRVSPGRTSKPALSGDWFSFVHKKGLRTGDVIVISSDKEKDVAAGEYFKIKIKKSASTHHQN
;
A
#
# COMPACT_ATOMS: atom_id res chain seq x y z
N MET A 1 14.13 6.69 -7.08
CA MET A 1 13.32 5.78 -6.25
C MET A 1 12.41 6.64 -5.38
N GLU A 2 11.10 6.62 -5.61
CA GLU A 2 10.15 7.32 -4.75
C GLU A 2 9.69 6.33 -3.66
N ASN A 3 9.83 6.72 -2.40
CA ASN A 3 9.42 5.95 -1.23
C ASN A 3 8.33 6.72 -0.47
N PHE A 4 7.16 6.13 -0.38
CA PHE A 4 6.00 6.69 0.30
C PHE A 4 5.82 5.99 1.64
N THR A 5 5.74 6.78 2.70
CA THR A 5 5.47 6.26 4.03
C THR A 5 4.09 6.68 4.46
N LYS A 6 3.32 5.75 5.01
CA LYS A 6 1.99 6.04 5.56
C LYS A 6 1.79 5.31 6.88
N LYS A 7 1.33 6.05 7.89
CA LYS A 7 0.79 5.52 9.14
C LYS A 7 -0.65 5.09 8.90
N LEU A 8 -0.98 3.85 9.26
CA LEU A 8 -2.29 3.25 9.06
C LEU A 8 -3.29 3.83 10.07
N ASP A 9 -4.41 4.33 9.58
CA ASP A 9 -5.58 4.68 10.38
C ASP A 9 -6.60 3.53 10.42
N SER A 10 -7.67 3.68 11.22
CA SER A 10 -8.72 2.67 11.34
C SER A 10 -9.33 2.30 9.98
N THR A 11 -9.50 3.27 9.08
CA THR A 11 -10.03 3.06 7.73
C THR A 11 -9.09 2.22 6.88
N ASP A 12 -7.78 2.44 7.01
CA ASP A 12 -6.78 1.66 6.29
C ASP A 12 -6.81 0.20 6.74
N VAL A 13 -6.93 -0.06 8.03
CA VAL A 13 -6.95 -1.43 8.56
C VAL A 13 -8.28 -2.13 8.27
N GLN A 14 -9.41 -1.42 8.34
CA GLN A 14 -10.73 -2.03 8.27
C GLN A 14 -11.35 -2.08 6.86
N ARG A 15 -10.96 -1.17 5.96
CA ARG A 15 -11.64 -1.02 4.66
C ARG A 15 -10.67 -1.00 3.48
N ARG A 16 -9.81 0.02 3.42
CA ARG A 16 -8.97 0.29 2.25
C ARG A 16 -7.82 1.21 2.62
N LEU A 17 -6.65 0.96 2.06
CA LEU A 17 -5.50 1.82 2.25
C LEU A 17 -5.59 3.05 1.34
N THR A 18 -5.67 4.24 1.93
CA THR A 18 -5.67 5.49 1.17
C THR A 18 -4.26 6.05 1.06
N LEU A 19 -3.69 6.09 -0.14
CA LEU A 19 -2.33 6.58 -0.35
C LEU A 19 -2.27 8.13 -0.40
N PRO A 20 -1.12 8.74 -0.11
CA PRO A 20 -0.92 10.18 -0.31
C PRO A 20 -1.19 10.58 -1.75
N GLU A 21 -1.64 11.82 -1.94
CA GLU A 21 -1.72 12.42 -3.26
C GLU A 21 -0.33 12.37 -3.91
N ASN A 22 -0.28 11.93 -5.17
CA ASN A 22 0.96 11.73 -5.93
C ASN A 22 1.80 10.49 -5.57
N CYS A 23 1.30 9.55 -4.78
CA CYS A 23 1.99 8.25 -4.59
C CYS A 23 2.15 7.45 -5.91
N LEU A 24 1.26 7.71 -6.86
CA LEU A 24 1.16 7.03 -8.15
C LEU A 24 0.95 8.07 -9.27
N LYS A 25 1.89 9.02 -9.44
CA LYS A 25 1.75 10.12 -10.42
C LYS A 25 1.57 9.63 -11.87
N ASP A 26 2.22 8.52 -12.21
CA ASP A 26 2.13 7.88 -13.53
C ASP A 26 0.83 7.09 -13.74
N PHE A 27 0.05 6.86 -12.69
CA PHE A 27 -1.16 6.05 -12.81
C PHE A 27 -2.30 6.88 -13.42
N PRO A 28 -2.93 6.40 -14.51
CA PRO A 28 -4.00 7.14 -15.16
C PRO A 28 -5.14 7.39 -14.17
N ARG A 29 -5.44 8.67 -13.95
CA ARG A 29 -6.61 9.09 -13.16
C ARG A 29 -7.87 8.60 -13.89
N ASP A 30 -8.88 8.17 -13.14
CA ASP A 30 -10.11 7.53 -13.64
C ASP A 30 -10.01 6.05 -14.02
N HIS A 31 -8.83 5.43 -13.87
CA HIS A 31 -8.68 3.99 -14.08
C HIS A 31 -8.67 3.21 -12.78
N GLU A 32 -9.09 1.95 -12.87
CA GLU A 32 -8.91 0.96 -11.82
C GLU A 32 -8.02 -0.15 -12.36
N ALA A 33 -6.93 -0.45 -11.65
CA ALA A 33 -6.02 -1.52 -12.07
C ALA A 33 -5.56 -2.35 -10.87
N ASN A 34 -5.18 -3.57 -11.17
CA ASN A 34 -4.58 -4.48 -10.21
C ASN A 34 -3.06 -4.27 -10.20
N LEU A 35 -2.55 -3.74 -9.09
CA LEU A 35 -1.14 -3.49 -8.88
C LEU A 35 -0.55 -4.62 -8.03
N LYS A 36 0.65 -5.08 -8.39
CA LYS A 36 1.35 -6.13 -7.66
C LYS A 36 2.37 -5.53 -6.70
N PHE A 37 2.32 -5.98 -5.44
CA PHE A 37 3.19 -5.55 -4.36
C PHE A 37 3.96 -6.74 -3.82
N LYS A 38 5.29 -6.66 -3.77
CA LYS A 38 6.15 -7.66 -3.16
C LYS A 38 6.53 -7.22 -1.76
N ASP A 39 6.26 -8.07 -0.78
CA ASP A 39 6.67 -7.81 0.60
C ASP A 39 8.13 -8.23 0.86
N GLU A 40 8.61 -7.96 2.08
CA GLU A 40 9.99 -8.29 2.48
C GLU A 40 10.27 -9.79 2.60
N GLU A 41 9.22 -10.62 2.70
CA GLU A 41 9.32 -12.09 2.67
C GLU A 41 9.29 -12.63 1.23
N GLY A 42 9.19 -11.73 0.23
CA GLY A 42 9.15 -12.06 -1.17
C GLY A 42 7.78 -12.48 -1.69
N GLN A 43 6.74 -12.46 -0.84
CA GLN A 43 5.39 -12.78 -1.25
C GLN A 43 4.77 -11.63 -2.06
N VAL A 44 4.13 -11.99 -3.18
CA VAL A 44 3.48 -11.04 -4.07
C VAL A 44 1.99 -10.97 -3.76
N TRP A 45 1.50 -9.75 -3.59
CA TRP A 45 0.13 -9.39 -3.29
C TRP A 45 -0.44 -8.56 -4.42
N THR A 46 -1.67 -8.83 -4.83
CA THR A 46 -2.32 -8.06 -5.91
C THR A 46 -3.38 -7.17 -5.30
N PHE A 47 -3.17 -5.86 -5.29
CA PHE A 47 -4.14 -4.91 -4.75
C PHE A 47 -4.86 -4.17 -5.87
N ARG A 48 -6.17 -4.04 -5.72
CA ARG A 48 -6.98 -3.23 -6.63
C ARG A 48 -6.79 -1.76 -6.28
N CYS A 49 -6.13 -1.02 -7.16
CA CYS A 49 -5.94 0.42 -7.04
C CYS A 49 -7.01 1.16 -7.82
N ARG A 50 -7.73 2.05 -7.15
CA ARG A 50 -8.68 2.98 -7.79
C ARG A 50 -8.28 4.41 -7.45
N VAL A 51 -8.13 5.24 -8.48
CA VAL A 51 -7.99 6.69 -8.33
C VAL A 51 -9.33 7.32 -8.72
N SER A 52 -10.01 7.94 -7.75
CA SER A 52 -11.31 8.57 -8.03
C SER A 52 -11.13 9.76 -8.99
N PRO A 53 -12.11 10.08 -9.86
CA PRO A 53 -12.08 11.31 -10.64
C PRO A 53 -12.12 12.54 -9.72
N GLY A 54 -11.18 13.47 -9.87
CA GLY A 54 -11.07 14.69 -9.05
C GLY A 54 -9.67 15.31 -9.04
N ARG A 55 -9.60 16.62 -8.78
CA ARG A 55 -8.32 17.38 -8.78
C ARG A 55 -7.36 16.92 -7.68
N THR A 56 -7.89 16.55 -6.51
CA THR A 56 -7.19 16.12 -5.29
C THR A 56 -7.52 14.67 -4.91
N SER A 57 -7.61 13.79 -5.90
CA SER A 57 -8.01 12.41 -5.67
C SER A 57 -6.85 11.55 -5.19
N LYS A 58 -6.99 11.04 -3.97
CA LYS A 58 -6.07 10.08 -3.36
C LYS A 58 -6.31 8.68 -3.93
N PRO A 59 -5.26 7.93 -4.31
CA PRO A 59 -5.41 6.53 -4.68
C PRO A 59 -5.88 5.72 -3.47
N ALA A 60 -6.76 4.75 -3.70
CA ALA A 60 -7.14 3.79 -2.68
C ALA A 60 -6.84 2.35 -3.14
N LEU A 61 -6.17 1.58 -2.29
CA LEU A 61 -5.91 0.16 -2.46
C LEU A 61 -6.97 -0.65 -1.72
N SER A 62 -7.58 -1.60 -2.41
CA SER A 62 -8.68 -2.44 -1.97
C SER A 62 -8.54 -3.86 -2.54
N GLY A 63 -9.52 -4.74 -2.29
CA GLY A 63 -9.43 -6.16 -2.66
C GLY A 63 -8.61 -6.93 -1.63
N ASP A 64 -7.52 -7.58 -2.05
CA ASP A 64 -6.64 -8.38 -1.18
C ASP A 64 -5.88 -7.57 -0.11
N TRP A 65 -6.06 -6.24 -0.09
CA TRP A 65 -5.54 -5.41 0.98
C TRP A 65 -6.03 -5.87 2.36
N PHE A 66 -7.30 -6.23 2.50
CA PHE A 66 -7.83 -6.69 3.79
C PHE A 66 -7.22 -8.04 4.20
N SER A 67 -7.05 -8.96 3.24
CA SER A 67 -6.35 -10.23 3.44
C SER A 67 -4.89 -10.03 3.87
N PHE A 68 -4.20 -9.05 3.26
CA PHE A 68 -2.85 -8.66 3.63
C PHE A 68 -2.77 -8.12 5.06
N VAL A 69 -3.68 -7.21 5.44
CA VAL A 69 -3.79 -6.67 6.80
C VAL A 69 -3.95 -7.79 7.82
N HIS A 70 -4.87 -8.73 7.57
CA HIS A 70 -5.12 -9.84 8.47
C HIS A 70 -3.92 -10.80 8.56
N LYS A 71 -3.33 -11.19 7.42
CA LYS A 71 -2.19 -12.11 7.39
C LYS A 71 -0.93 -11.54 8.04
N LYS A 72 -0.68 -10.25 7.87
CA LYS A 72 0.48 -9.56 8.47
C LYS A 72 0.22 -9.04 9.90
N GLY A 73 -1.04 -9.11 10.35
CA GLY A 73 -1.46 -8.63 11.67
C GLY A 73 -1.27 -7.12 11.82
N LEU A 74 -1.57 -6.35 10.78
CA LEU A 74 -1.48 -4.89 10.78
C LEU A 74 -2.56 -4.27 11.67
N ARG A 75 -2.17 -3.24 12.43
CA ARG A 75 -3.04 -2.52 13.37
C ARG A 75 -2.97 -1.02 13.14
N THR A 76 -3.97 -0.32 13.65
CA THR A 76 -3.98 1.14 13.64
C THR A 76 -2.72 1.64 14.33
N GLY A 77 -2.00 2.56 13.67
CA GLY A 77 -0.74 3.11 14.15
C GLY A 77 0.50 2.47 13.54
N ASP A 78 0.41 1.27 12.97
CA ASP A 78 1.50 0.69 12.18
C ASP A 78 1.83 1.56 10.97
N VAL A 79 3.07 1.49 10.52
CA VAL A 79 3.56 2.27 9.39
C VAL A 79 3.91 1.34 8.25
N ILE A 80 3.44 1.65 7.05
CA ILE A 80 3.88 0.98 5.84
C ILE A 80 4.78 1.90 5.03
N VAL A 81 5.74 1.30 4.32
CA VAL A 81 6.59 1.99 3.36
C VAL A 81 6.42 1.30 2.01
N ILE A 82 6.00 2.07 1.01
CA ILE A 82 5.84 1.61 -0.37
C ILE A 82 6.93 2.26 -1.21
N SER A 83 7.67 1.46 -1.96
CA SER A 83 8.69 1.95 -2.88
C SER A 83 8.37 1.48 -4.29
N SER A 84 8.31 2.42 -5.24
CA SER A 84 8.22 2.09 -6.65
C SER A 84 9.64 1.86 -7.18
N ASP A 85 9.98 0.59 -7.41
CA ASP A 85 11.21 0.21 -8.11
C ASP A 85 10.97 0.46 -9.60
N LYS A 86 11.19 1.70 -10.05
CA LYS A 86 11.23 2.04 -11.49
C LYS A 86 12.52 1.53 -12.15
N GLU A 87 13.25 0.61 -11.51
CA GLU A 87 14.28 -0.14 -12.21
C GLU A 87 13.56 -1.13 -13.11
N LYS A 88 13.60 -0.83 -14.40
CA LYS A 88 13.05 -1.63 -15.49
C LYS A 88 13.78 -2.97 -15.52
N ASP A 89 13.40 -3.89 -14.64
CA ASP A 89 13.66 -5.30 -14.88
C ASP A 89 12.63 -5.74 -15.93
N VAL A 90 13.03 -5.55 -17.19
CA VAL A 90 12.22 -5.77 -18.41
C VAL A 90 11.65 -7.21 -18.47
N ALA A 91 12.15 -8.11 -17.63
CA ALA A 91 11.75 -9.50 -17.54
C ALA A 91 10.64 -9.80 -16.50
N ALA A 92 10.48 -8.99 -15.44
CA ALA A 92 9.68 -9.41 -14.27
C ALA A 92 8.26 -8.81 -14.21
N GLY A 93 8.03 -7.68 -14.87
CA GLY A 93 6.82 -6.86 -14.70
C GLY A 93 6.95 -5.88 -13.53
N GLU A 94 6.17 -4.80 -13.57
CA GLU A 94 6.26 -3.72 -12.58
C GLU A 94 5.68 -4.18 -11.22
N TYR A 95 6.55 -4.40 -10.22
CA TYR A 95 6.15 -4.64 -8.83
C TYR A 95 6.50 -3.44 -7.95
N PHE A 96 5.59 -3.10 -7.04
CA PHE A 96 5.88 -2.20 -5.94
C PHE A 96 6.48 -3.00 -4.77
N LYS A 97 7.43 -2.45 -4.04
CA LYS A 97 7.92 -3.05 -2.80
C LYS A 97 7.08 -2.49 -1.63
N ILE A 98 6.55 -3.35 -0.77
CA ILE A 98 5.85 -2.94 0.45
C ILE A 98 6.58 -3.47 1.68
N LYS A 99 6.82 -2.58 2.64
CA LYS A 99 7.49 -2.88 3.91
C LYS A 99 6.61 -2.48 5.08
N ILE A 100 6.68 -3.25 6.15
CA ILE A 100 5.88 -3.02 7.36
C ILE A 100 6.82 -2.62 8.49
N LYS A 101 6.57 -1.45 9.07
CA LYS A 101 7.18 -0.98 10.30
C LYS A 101 6.10 -1.00 11.37
N LYS A 102 6.08 -2.07 12.16
CA LYS A 102 5.15 -2.16 13.30
C LYS A 102 5.43 -1.02 14.25
N SER A 103 4.38 -0.31 14.67
CA SER A 103 4.51 0.64 15.76
C SER A 103 4.86 -0.17 17.01
N ALA A 104 5.84 0.28 17.79
CA ALA A 104 6.07 -0.26 19.12
C ALA A 104 4.74 -0.17 19.87
N SER A 105 4.10 -1.32 20.06
CA SER A 105 2.90 -1.40 20.88
C SER A 105 3.40 -1.26 22.30
N THR A 106 3.17 -0.11 22.93
CA THR A 106 3.28 0.00 24.39
C THR A 106 2.27 -0.98 24.96
N HIS A 107 2.75 -2.18 25.32
CA HIS A 107 2.02 -3.13 26.13
C HIS A 107 1.84 -2.48 27.51
N HIS A 108 0.69 -1.84 27.76
CA HIS A 108 0.20 -1.72 29.13
C HIS A 108 -0.44 -3.06 29.46
N GLN A 109 0.34 -3.98 30.03
CA GLN A 109 -0.21 -5.02 30.88
C GLN A 109 -0.66 -4.34 32.18
N ASN A 110 -1.92 -4.56 32.55
CA ASN A 110 -2.41 -4.39 33.91
C ASN A 110 -2.68 -5.78 34.48
#